data_AF-A0A355WHE2-F1
#
_entry.id   AF-A0A355WHE2-F1
#
_cell.length_a   1.000
_cell.length_b   1.000
_cell.length_c   1.000
_cell.angle_alpha   90.00
_cell.angle_beta   90.00
_cell.angle_gamma   90.00
#
_symmetry.space_group_name_H-M   'P 1'
#
loop_
_entity.id
_entity.type
_entity.pdbx_description
1 polymer ?
#
loop_
_entity_poly.entity_id
_entity_poly.type
_entity_poly.pdbx_seq_one_letter_code
_entity_poly.pdbx_strand_id
1 'polypeptide(L)'
;GGGQRIFAPINGGSRPAMRLGLRSTAVVDHIRWLNTRFVDVLQGGIAEGIALVPLAVEGLRSGDDCHGRTPVAGAALARELIDRTPGGITDEDALEFLHNSPSLFLNLWMAATKCMMKLAEGVEGSSFVTAAGGNGRDTGIQISGLPGQWFTTRATPPVGKFDLELPLNRALGAIGDSALVDAFGLGAM
;
A
#
# COMPACT_ATOMS: atom_id res chain seq x y z
N GLY A 1 1.42 26.80 6.23
CA GLY A 1 1.25 26.04 4.97
C GLY A 1 0.60 24.72 5.31
N GLY A 2 -0.63 24.49 4.89
CA GLY A 2 -1.38 23.28 5.23
C GLY A 2 -0.93 22.12 4.35
N GLY A 3 -0.12 21.21 4.90
CA GLY A 3 0.28 19.98 4.21
C GLY A 3 -0.92 19.08 3.95
N GLN A 4 -1.01 18.51 2.75
CA GLN A 4 -2.01 17.48 2.45
C GLN A 4 -1.75 16.25 3.32
N ARG A 5 -2.81 15.71 3.93
CA ARG A 5 -2.76 14.47 4.71
C ARG A 5 -3.55 13.40 3.99
N ILE A 6 -2.89 12.28 3.72
CA ILE A 6 -3.49 11.06 3.19
C ILE A 6 -3.22 9.94 4.19
N PHE A 7 -4.16 9.00 4.30
CA PHE A 7 -4.07 7.88 5.21
C PHE A 7 -4.23 6.58 4.43
N ALA A 8 -3.51 5.56 4.88
CA ALA A 8 -3.70 4.17 4.47
C ALA A 8 -3.67 3.30 5.73
N PRO A 9 -4.36 2.15 5.74
CA PRO A 9 -4.29 1.22 6.88
C PRO A 9 -2.89 0.60 6.97
N ILE A 10 -2.51 0.12 8.15
CA ILE A 10 -1.31 -0.73 8.30
C ILE A 10 -1.54 -2.01 7.48
N ASN A 11 -0.59 -2.37 6.61
CA ASN A 11 -0.70 -3.60 5.84
C ASN A 11 -0.52 -4.80 6.78
N GLY A 12 -1.38 -5.82 6.65
CA GLY A 12 -1.26 -7.07 7.42
C GLY A 12 -0.14 -8.01 6.96
N GLY A 13 0.69 -7.60 6.01
CA GLY A 13 1.78 -8.43 5.51
C GLY A 13 1.28 -9.76 4.96
N SER A 14 2.02 -10.82 5.30
CA SER A 14 1.78 -12.20 4.87
C SER A 14 0.91 -13.02 5.84
N ARG A 15 0.53 -12.44 6.99
CA ARG A 15 -0.36 -13.06 7.99
C ARG A 15 -1.82 -13.04 7.50
N PRO A 16 -2.75 -13.83 8.09
CA PRO A 16 -4.17 -13.77 7.75
C PRO A 16 -4.70 -12.33 7.81
N ALA A 17 -5.27 -11.85 6.70
CA ALA A 17 -5.62 -10.44 6.55
C ALA A 17 -7.04 -10.23 6.02
N MET A 18 -7.76 -9.28 6.63
CA MET A 18 -9.12 -8.90 6.23
C MET A 18 -9.19 -8.42 4.77
N ARG A 19 -8.13 -7.79 4.25
CA ARG A 19 -8.07 -7.29 2.86
C ARG A 19 -8.25 -8.39 1.80
N LEU A 20 -8.07 -9.66 2.19
CA LEU A 20 -8.26 -10.83 1.33
C LEU A 20 -9.67 -11.45 1.51
N GLY A 21 -10.57 -10.80 2.24
CA GLY A 21 -11.92 -11.30 2.54
C GLY A 21 -11.97 -12.45 3.55
N LEU A 22 -10.86 -12.73 4.24
CA LEU A 22 -10.78 -13.79 5.25
C LEU A 22 -11.55 -13.41 6.52
N ARG A 23 -12.42 -14.32 6.98
CA ARG A 23 -13.22 -14.16 8.20
C ARG A 23 -12.90 -15.29 9.19
N SER A 24 -11.96 -15.06 10.09
CA SER A 24 -11.57 -16.00 11.14
C SER A 24 -11.15 -15.27 12.41
N THR A 25 -11.08 -15.98 13.54
CA THR A 25 -10.50 -15.47 14.79
C THR A 25 -9.06 -15.00 14.60
N ALA A 26 -8.26 -15.77 13.85
CA ALA A 26 -6.89 -15.40 13.51
C ALA A 26 -6.77 -14.04 12.81
N VAL A 27 -7.71 -13.69 11.92
CA VAL A 27 -7.75 -12.35 11.30
C VAL A 27 -8.05 -11.26 12.33
N VAL A 28 -9.01 -11.50 13.23
CA VAL A 28 -9.38 -10.54 14.28
C VAL A 28 -8.23 -10.32 15.26
N ASP A 29 -7.58 -11.40 15.68
CA ASP A 29 -6.45 -11.34 16.62
C ASP A 29 -5.25 -10.63 15.99
N HIS A 30 -5.01 -10.86 14.70
CA HIS A 30 -3.97 -10.16 13.97
C HIS A 30 -4.27 -8.65 13.81
N ILE A 31 -5.52 -8.25 13.55
CA ILE A 31 -5.91 -6.83 13.53
C ILE A 31 -5.70 -6.20 14.91
N ARG A 32 -6.08 -6.89 15.99
CA ARG A 32 -5.86 -6.41 17.36
C ARG A 32 -4.38 -6.21 17.62
N TRP A 33 -3.56 -7.20 17.28
CA TRP A 33 -2.10 -7.12 17.40
C TRP A 33 -1.52 -5.94 16.61
N LEU A 34 -1.93 -5.76 15.35
CA LEU A 34 -1.52 -4.63 14.51
C LEU A 34 -1.85 -3.27 15.12
N ASN A 35 -2.97 -3.14 15.84
CA ASN A 35 -3.47 -1.89 16.41
C ASN A 35 -3.17 -1.73 17.92
N THR A 36 -2.35 -2.61 18.49
CA THR A 36 -1.89 -2.54 19.89
C THR A 36 -0.38 -2.67 19.93
N ARG A 37 0.14 -3.89 20.08
CA ARG A 37 1.59 -4.16 20.20
C ARG A 37 2.40 -3.62 19.03
N PHE A 38 1.92 -3.80 17.80
CA PHE A 38 2.67 -3.33 16.64
C PHE A 38 2.65 -1.81 16.48
N VAL A 39 1.58 -1.13 16.91
CA VAL A 39 1.53 0.34 16.93
C VAL A 39 2.61 0.90 17.85
N ASP A 40 2.86 0.28 19.00
CA ASP A 40 3.90 0.74 19.93
C ASP A 40 5.29 0.71 19.27
N VAL A 41 5.57 -0.32 18.46
CA VAL A 41 6.79 -0.42 17.65
C VAL A 41 6.88 0.69 16.60
N LEU A 42 5.78 0.95 15.88
CA LEU A 42 5.73 2.05 14.91
C LEU A 42 5.93 3.41 15.58
N GLN A 43 5.30 3.64 16.75
CA GLN A 43 5.45 4.88 17.50
C GLN A 43 6.88 5.11 17.99
N GLY A 44 7.59 4.04 18.37
CA GLY A 44 8.99 4.11 18.78
C GLY A 44 9.96 4.53 17.66
N GLY A 45 9.72 4.10 16.42
CA GLY A 45 10.65 4.33 15.30
C GLY A 45 10.26 5.46 14.34
N ILE A 46 8.99 5.86 14.26
CA ILE A 46 8.54 6.89 13.30
C ILE A 46 8.98 8.30 13.71
N ALA A 47 9.07 8.60 15.01
CA ALA A 47 9.45 9.92 15.53
C ALA A 47 8.74 11.07 14.78
N GLU A 48 9.49 12.00 14.16
CA GLU A 48 8.98 13.13 13.35
C GLU A 48 8.43 12.76 11.96
N GLY A 49 8.55 11.49 11.56
CA GLY A 49 8.20 10.96 10.25
C GLY A 49 9.36 10.20 9.60
N ILE A 50 9.03 9.38 8.60
CA ILE A 50 9.99 8.67 7.75
C ILE A 50 9.81 9.17 6.31
N ALA A 51 10.92 9.55 5.66
CA ALA A 51 10.90 9.93 4.25
C ALA A 51 10.74 8.68 3.38
N LEU A 52 9.58 8.52 2.75
CA LEU A 52 9.26 7.32 1.97
C LEU A 52 9.88 7.29 0.57
N VAL A 53 10.14 8.46 -0.05
CA VAL A 53 10.71 8.56 -1.40
C VAL A 53 12.12 7.95 -1.48
N PRO A 54 13.06 8.23 -0.55
CA PRO A 54 14.36 7.56 -0.54
C PRO A 54 14.26 6.03 -0.50
N LEU A 55 13.34 5.47 0.28
CA LEU A 55 13.13 4.02 0.40
C LEU A 55 12.60 3.43 -0.92
N ALA A 56 11.66 4.12 -1.59
CA ALA A 56 11.19 3.73 -2.92
C ALA A 56 12.32 3.78 -3.96
N VAL A 57 13.19 4.80 -3.90
CA VAL A 57 14.35 4.92 -4.81
C VAL A 57 15.34 3.77 -4.62
N GLU A 58 15.62 3.38 -3.37
CA GLU A 58 16.45 2.19 -3.06
C GLU A 58 15.82 0.92 -3.65
N GLY A 59 14.50 0.77 -3.48
CA GLY A 59 13.73 -0.33 -4.05
C GLY A 59 13.83 -0.40 -5.57
N LEU A 60 13.49 0.69 -6.26
CA LEU A 60 13.49 0.78 -7.73
C LEU A 60 14.88 0.48 -8.32
N ARG A 61 15.96 0.98 -7.69
CA ARG A 61 17.34 0.69 -8.12
C ARG A 61 17.73 -0.77 -7.97
N SER A 62 17.00 -1.52 -7.15
CA SER A 62 17.29 -2.90 -6.79
C SER A 62 16.21 -3.90 -7.25
N GLY A 63 15.34 -3.48 -8.17
CA GLY A 63 14.36 -4.36 -8.83
C GLY A 63 13.03 -4.52 -8.09
N ASP A 64 12.65 -3.60 -7.20
CA ASP A 64 11.26 -3.42 -6.81
C ASP A 64 10.51 -2.65 -7.91
N ASP A 65 9.21 -2.91 -8.07
CA ASP A 65 8.31 -2.08 -8.90
C ASP A 65 7.52 -1.06 -8.05
N CYS A 66 7.64 -1.17 -6.72
CA CYS A 66 6.93 -0.35 -5.73
C CYS A 66 5.39 -0.51 -5.73
N HIS A 67 4.82 -1.50 -6.42
CA HIS A 67 3.42 -1.91 -6.39
C HIS A 67 3.26 -3.39 -6.00
N GLY A 68 3.48 -4.31 -6.94
CA GLY A 68 3.36 -5.76 -6.73
C GLY A 68 4.58 -6.35 -6.00
N ARG A 69 5.73 -5.67 -6.06
CA ARG A 69 7.01 -6.11 -5.52
C ARG A 69 7.69 -4.99 -4.75
N THR A 70 7.74 -5.14 -3.43
CA THR A 70 8.36 -4.20 -2.47
C THR A 70 9.36 -4.81 -1.46
N PRO A 71 10.08 -5.94 -1.73
CA PRO A 71 10.98 -6.52 -0.74
C PRO A 71 12.14 -5.61 -0.34
N VAL A 72 12.74 -4.85 -1.27
CA VAL A 72 13.89 -4.01 -0.95
C VAL A 72 13.44 -2.77 -0.18
N ALA A 73 12.39 -2.08 -0.64
CA ALA A 73 11.83 -0.92 0.06
C ALA A 73 11.23 -1.30 1.43
N GLY A 74 10.64 -2.49 1.54
CA GLY A 74 10.16 -3.05 2.81
C GLY A 74 11.30 -3.32 3.80
N ALA A 75 12.40 -3.91 3.34
CA ALA A 75 13.59 -4.12 4.17
C ALA A 75 14.24 -2.79 4.60
N ALA A 76 14.29 -1.80 3.70
CA ALA A 76 14.79 -0.46 4.00
C ALA A 76 13.92 0.25 5.06
N LEU A 77 12.58 0.13 4.97
CA LEU A 77 11.66 0.61 5.99
C LEU A 77 11.88 -0.07 7.35
N ALA A 78 12.06 -1.40 7.36
CA ALA A 78 12.31 -2.15 8.58
C ALA A 78 13.62 -1.70 9.26
N ARG A 79 14.69 -1.54 8.47
CA ARG A 79 15.98 -1.02 8.94
C ARG A 79 15.84 0.38 9.54
N GLU A 80 15.16 1.28 8.85
CA GLU A 80 14.90 2.65 9.33
C GLU A 80 14.14 2.65 10.67
N LEU A 81 13.10 1.81 10.80
CA LEU A 81 12.34 1.70 12.05
C LEU A 81 13.19 1.16 13.20
N ILE A 82 14.00 0.13 12.95
CA ILE A 82 14.90 -0.46 13.95
C ILE A 82 15.94 0.56 14.41
N ASP A 83 16.61 1.21 13.47
CA ASP A 83 17.71 2.15 13.74
C ASP A 83 17.23 3.40 14.50
N ARG A 84 15.99 3.84 14.24
CA ARG A 84 15.40 5.02 14.90
C ARG A 84 14.73 4.72 16.23
N THR A 85 14.43 3.45 16.53
CA THR A 85 13.81 3.07 17.81
C THR A 85 14.86 3.12 18.92
N PRO A 86 14.71 3.98 19.96
CA PRO A 86 15.68 4.05 21.05
C PRO A 86 15.78 2.71 21.79
N GLY A 87 17.00 2.15 21.86
CA GLY A 87 17.23 0.83 22.45
C GLY A 87 16.87 -0.35 21.54
N GLY A 88 16.45 -0.08 20.30
CA GLY A 88 16.03 -1.08 19.32
C GLY A 88 14.63 -1.64 19.59
N ILE A 89 14.15 -2.46 18.66
CA ILE A 89 12.88 -3.20 18.81
C ILE A 89 13.18 -4.50 19.54
N THR A 90 12.59 -4.69 20.72
CA THR A 90 12.78 -5.91 21.54
C THR A 90 11.67 -6.94 21.35
N ASP A 91 10.56 -6.56 20.72
CA ASP A 91 9.46 -7.47 20.40
C ASP A 91 9.82 -8.35 19.19
N GLU A 92 10.20 -9.61 19.47
CA GLU A 92 10.62 -10.59 18.45
C GLU A 92 9.53 -10.85 17.40
N ASP A 93 8.26 -10.88 17.80
CA ASP A 93 7.11 -11.09 16.91
C ASP A 93 6.94 -9.91 15.95
N ALA A 94 7.19 -8.68 16.42
CA ALA A 94 7.18 -7.49 15.59
C ALA A 94 8.37 -7.42 14.63
N LEU A 95 9.58 -7.81 15.08
CA LEU A 95 10.76 -7.91 14.22
C LEU A 95 10.54 -8.94 13.10
N GLU A 96 10.04 -10.13 13.44
CA GLU A 96 9.72 -11.16 12.45
C GLU A 96 8.68 -10.64 11.46
N PHE A 97 7.64 -9.95 11.94
CA PHE A 97 6.64 -9.35 11.06
C PHE A 97 7.25 -8.32 10.11
N LEU A 98 8.09 -7.41 10.59
CA LEU A 98 8.76 -6.38 9.77
C LEU A 98 9.61 -7.01 8.67
N HIS A 99 10.39 -8.04 8.99
CA HIS A 99 11.28 -8.69 8.03
C HIS A 99 10.54 -9.54 6.98
N ASN A 100 9.37 -10.10 7.33
CA ASN A 100 8.63 -11.03 6.46
C ASN A 100 7.39 -10.42 5.78
N SER A 101 7.19 -9.10 5.92
CA SER A 101 6.02 -8.38 5.40
C SER A 101 6.42 -7.25 4.44
N PRO A 102 6.99 -7.55 3.27
CA PRO A 102 7.46 -6.53 2.33
C PRO A 102 6.33 -5.59 1.88
N SER A 103 5.09 -6.07 1.82
CA SER A 103 3.90 -5.26 1.50
C SER A 103 3.54 -4.21 2.56
N LEU A 104 4.21 -4.18 3.72
CA LEU A 104 4.07 -3.08 4.67
C LEU A 104 4.40 -1.73 4.02
N PHE A 105 5.46 -1.70 3.21
CA PHE A 105 5.85 -0.52 2.46
C PHE A 105 4.77 -0.07 1.47
N LEU A 106 4.08 -1.01 0.80
CA LEU A 106 3.08 -0.70 -0.23
C LEU A 106 1.98 0.24 0.29
N ASN A 107 1.42 0.00 1.47
CA ASN A 107 0.34 0.85 1.98
C ASN A 107 0.80 2.27 2.27
N LEU A 108 2.00 2.42 2.84
CA LEU A 108 2.61 3.73 3.06
C LEU A 108 2.91 4.41 1.72
N TRP A 109 3.39 3.64 0.75
CA TRP A 109 3.70 4.13 -0.58
C TRP A 109 2.45 4.60 -1.33
N MET A 110 1.33 3.87 -1.26
CA MET A 110 0.04 4.33 -1.79
C MET A 110 -0.40 5.68 -1.20
N ALA A 111 -0.23 5.87 0.12
CA ALA A 111 -0.54 7.15 0.75
C ALA A 111 0.42 8.26 0.27
N ALA A 112 1.71 7.97 0.11
CA ALA A 112 2.71 8.89 -0.40
C ALA A 112 2.43 9.30 -1.85
N THR A 113 2.16 8.35 -2.74
CA THR A 113 1.82 8.61 -4.15
C THR A 113 0.53 9.41 -4.25
N LYS A 114 -0.51 9.08 -3.48
CA LYS A 114 -1.73 9.90 -3.42
C LYS A 114 -1.45 11.31 -2.93
N CYS A 115 -0.60 11.47 -1.92
CA CYS A 115 -0.25 12.79 -1.39
C CYS A 115 0.43 13.66 -2.46
N MET A 116 1.37 13.07 -3.23
CA MET A 116 2.02 13.74 -4.36
C MET A 116 1.01 14.06 -5.48
N MET A 117 0.18 13.10 -5.89
CA MET A 117 -0.80 13.28 -6.97
C MET A 117 -1.90 14.28 -6.60
N LYS A 118 -2.23 14.43 -5.32
CA LYS A 118 -3.19 15.42 -4.84
C LYS A 118 -2.73 16.85 -5.10
N LEU A 119 -1.42 17.10 -5.17
CA LEU A 119 -0.88 18.41 -5.56
C LEU A 119 -1.14 18.75 -7.03
N ALA A 120 -1.47 17.75 -7.84
CA ALA A 120 -1.82 17.91 -9.25
C ALA A 120 -3.35 17.95 -9.47
N GLU A 121 -4.20 17.96 -8.45
CA GLU A 121 -5.66 18.09 -8.61
C GLU A 121 -6.09 19.54 -8.85
N GLY A 122 -7.11 19.75 -9.69
CA GLY A 122 -7.72 21.06 -9.93
C GLY A 122 -7.05 21.91 -11.01
N VAL A 123 -6.20 21.31 -11.85
CA VAL A 123 -5.58 22.02 -12.99
C VAL A 123 -6.55 21.98 -14.17
N GLU A 124 -7.14 23.13 -14.49
CA GLU A 124 -8.09 23.26 -15.59
C GLU A 124 -7.51 22.73 -16.92
N GLY A 125 -8.30 21.92 -17.63
CA GLY A 125 -7.89 21.30 -18.89
C GLY A 125 -6.90 20.13 -18.77
N SER A 126 -6.42 19.80 -17.58
CA SER A 126 -5.48 18.69 -17.38
C SER A 126 -6.17 17.32 -17.37
N SER A 127 -5.72 16.43 -18.24
CA SER A 127 -6.14 15.02 -18.28
C SER A 127 -5.26 14.10 -17.42
N PHE A 128 -4.39 14.65 -16.57
CA PHE A 128 -3.53 13.87 -15.69
C PHE A 128 -4.38 13.08 -14.68
N VAL A 129 -4.12 11.77 -14.55
CA VAL A 129 -4.84 10.91 -13.60
C VAL A 129 -4.38 11.21 -12.18
N THR A 130 -5.31 11.48 -11.26
CA THR A 130 -5.02 11.82 -9.85
C THR A 130 -5.57 10.81 -8.85
N ALA A 131 -6.42 9.89 -9.30
CA ALA A 131 -6.90 8.73 -8.54
C ALA A 131 -7.15 7.54 -9.49
N ALA A 132 -6.87 6.32 -9.02
CA ALA A 132 -7.24 5.08 -9.72
C ALA A 132 -7.50 3.97 -8.68
N GLY A 133 -8.49 3.11 -8.94
CA GLY A 133 -8.82 2.01 -8.04
C GLY A 133 -9.98 1.16 -8.53
N GLY A 134 -10.22 0.05 -7.83
CA GLY A 134 -11.32 -0.87 -8.14
C GLY A 134 -11.95 -1.50 -6.90
N ASN A 135 -13.20 -1.93 -7.02
CA ASN A 135 -13.97 -2.52 -5.90
C ASN A 135 -14.39 -3.97 -6.17
N GLY A 136 -13.82 -4.62 -7.18
CA GLY A 136 -14.14 -5.99 -7.61
C GLY A 136 -15.31 -6.11 -8.57
N ARG A 137 -16.11 -5.04 -8.70
CA ARG A 137 -17.20 -4.92 -9.68
C ARG A 137 -16.87 -3.88 -10.75
N ASP A 138 -16.43 -2.71 -10.32
CA ASP A 138 -16.10 -1.56 -11.16
C ASP A 138 -14.67 -1.11 -10.87
N THR A 139 -14.01 -0.58 -11.90
CA THR A 139 -12.74 0.13 -11.81
C THR A 139 -12.95 1.55 -12.30
N GLY A 140 -12.15 2.50 -11.83
CA GLY A 140 -12.26 3.87 -12.28
C GLY A 140 -11.05 4.73 -12.00
N ILE A 141 -11.10 5.92 -12.59
CA ILE A 141 -10.09 6.97 -12.43
C ILE A 141 -10.74 8.32 -12.13
N GLN A 142 -9.96 9.23 -11.54
CA GLN A 142 -10.22 10.66 -11.55
C GLN A 142 -9.09 11.38 -12.30
N ILE A 143 -9.42 12.50 -12.93
CA ILE A 143 -8.45 13.37 -13.60
C ILE A 143 -8.37 14.75 -12.95
N SER A 144 -7.22 15.39 -13.09
CA SER A 144 -6.89 16.68 -12.51
C SER A 144 -7.91 17.78 -12.82
N GLY A 145 -8.34 17.91 -14.08
CA GLY A 145 -9.25 18.97 -14.51
C GLY A 145 -10.70 18.81 -14.02
N LEU A 146 -11.06 17.66 -13.46
CA LEU A 146 -12.41 17.38 -12.94
C LEU A 146 -12.32 16.69 -11.55
N PRO A 147 -11.84 17.39 -10.51
CA PRO A 147 -11.63 16.79 -9.18
C PRO A 147 -12.93 16.22 -8.62
N GLY A 148 -12.86 15.00 -8.07
CA GLY A 148 -14.01 14.33 -7.48
C GLY A 148 -14.93 13.61 -8.49
N GLN A 149 -14.78 13.85 -9.80
CA GLN A 149 -15.53 13.13 -10.81
C GLN A 149 -14.86 11.80 -11.17
N TRP A 150 -15.59 10.70 -10.96
CA TRP A 150 -15.14 9.36 -11.33
C TRP A 150 -15.58 8.97 -12.74
N PHE A 151 -14.63 8.48 -13.52
CA PHE A 151 -14.88 7.78 -14.79
C PHE A 151 -14.71 6.29 -14.54
N THR A 152 -15.77 5.51 -14.73
CA THR A 152 -15.81 4.10 -14.32
C THR A 152 -16.19 3.18 -15.47
N THR A 153 -15.73 1.94 -15.37
CA THR A 153 -16.14 0.83 -16.23
C THR A 153 -16.18 -0.46 -15.41
N ARG A 154 -16.82 -1.51 -15.95
CA ARG A 154 -16.87 -2.81 -15.29
C ARG A 154 -15.45 -3.38 -15.15
N ALA A 155 -15.07 -3.76 -13.94
CA ALA A 155 -13.82 -4.45 -13.68
C ALA A 155 -13.89 -5.89 -14.22
N THR A 156 -12.94 -6.25 -15.08
CA THR A 156 -12.80 -7.62 -15.58
C THR A 156 -11.77 -8.37 -14.75
N PRO A 157 -11.99 -9.66 -14.46
CA PRO A 157 -10.98 -10.47 -13.79
C PRO A 157 -9.67 -10.52 -14.57
N PRO A 158 -8.51 -10.51 -13.88
CA PRO A 158 -7.22 -10.65 -14.54
C PRO A 158 -7.08 -12.03 -15.19
N VAL A 159 -6.39 -12.10 -16.33
CA VAL A 159 -6.06 -13.35 -17.00
C VAL A 159 -4.66 -13.76 -16.57
N GLY A 160 -4.55 -14.89 -15.88
CA GLY A 160 -3.28 -15.38 -15.37
C GLY A 160 -3.40 -16.76 -14.73
N LYS A 161 -2.26 -17.28 -14.27
CA LYS A 161 -2.23 -18.49 -13.44
C LYS A 161 -2.61 -18.10 -12.01
N PHE A 162 -3.50 -18.88 -11.40
CA PHE A 162 -3.82 -18.76 -9.99
C PHE A 162 -3.12 -19.88 -9.23
N ASP A 163 -2.43 -19.55 -8.14
CA ASP A 163 -1.78 -20.53 -7.26
C ASP A 163 -2.78 -21.24 -6.31
N LEU A 164 -4.07 -21.11 -6.60
CA LEU A 164 -5.16 -21.70 -5.85
C LEU A 164 -6.00 -22.57 -6.78
N GLU A 165 -6.37 -23.77 -6.33
CA GLU A 165 -7.32 -24.65 -7.01
C GLU A 165 -8.75 -24.12 -6.86
N LEU A 166 -9.04 -22.98 -7.49
CA LEU A 166 -10.36 -22.36 -7.52
C LEU A 166 -10.86 -22.24 -8.97
N PRO A 167 -12.17 -22.45 -9.21
CA PRO A 167 -12.76 -22.23 -10.52
C PRO A 167 -12.53 -20.78 -11.00
N LEU A 168 -12.12 -20.62 -12.27
CA LEU A 168 -11.86 -19.31 -12.89
C LEU A 168 -13.07 -18.37 -12.85
N ASN A 169 -14.29 -18.90 -12.85
CA ASN A 169 -15.52 -18.11 -12.74
C ASN A 169 -15.72 -17.46 -11.36
N ARG A 170 -14.88 -17.78 -10.37
CA ARG A 170 -14.84 -17.10 -9.06
C ARG A 170 -13.84 -15.94 -9.01
N ALA A 171 -13.05 -15.73 -10.06
CA ALA A 171 -12.14 -14.61 -10.13
C ALA A 171 -12.94 -13.30 -10.15
N LEU A 172 -12.56 -12.37 -9.27
CA LEU A 172 -13.14 -11.02 -9.22
C LEU A 172 -12.32 -10.08 -10.10
N GLY A 173 -12.93 -8.95 -10.48
CA GLY A 173 -12.19 -7.86 -11.10
C GLY A 173 -11.18 -7.21 -10.13
N ALA A 174 -10.47 -6.19 -10.60
CA ALA A 174 -9.53 -5.43 -9.76
C ALA A 174 -10.19 -4.93 -8.45
N ILE A 175 -9.53 -5.18 -7.31
CA ILE A 175 -9.95 -4.74 -5.97
C ILE A 175 -8.76 -4.01 -5.33
N GLY A 176 -9.02 -2.80 -4.84
CA GLY A 176 -8.06 -1.97 -4.13
C GLY A 176 -7.70 -0.70 -4.87
N ASP A 177 -7.11 0.23 -4.12
CA ASP A 177 -6.66 1.54 -4.61
C ASP A 177 -5.20 1.52 -5.08
N SER A 178 -4.55 0.36 -5.09
CA SER A 178 -3.12 0.24 -5.42
C SER A 178 -2.81 0.53 -6.89
N ALA A 179 -3.82 0.46 -7.77
CA ALA A 179 -3.74 0.93 -9.17
C ALA A 179 -3.33 2.42 -9.28
N LEU A 180 -3.49 3.20 -8.22
CA LEU A 180 -2.94 4.55 -8.13
C LEU A 180 -1.41 4.57 -8.31
N VAL A 181 -0.70 3.56 -7.80
CA VAL A 181 0.76 3.46 -7.95
C VAL A 181 1.14 3.29 -9.43
N ASP A 182 0.34 2.53 -10.18
CA ASP A 182 0.52 2.40 -11.63
C ASP A 182 0.25 3.72 -12.35
N ALA A 183 -0.83 4.40 -11.98
CA ALA A 183 -1.15 5.73 -12.52
C ALA A 183 -0.09 6.78 -12.19
N PHE A 184 0.63 6.62 -11.07
CA PHE A 184 1.79 7.45 -10.70
C PHE A 184 3.03 7.17 -11.57
N GLY A 185 3.03 6.09 -12.35
CA GLY A 185 4.11 5.70 -13.25
C GLY A 185 5.04 4.61 -12.69
N LEU A 186 4.59 3.84 -11.70
CA LEU A 186 5.33 2.72 -11.11
C LEU A 186 4.57 1.40 -11.32
N GLY A 187 4.99 0.29 -10.70
CA GLY A 187 4.23 -0.96 -10.64
C GLY A 187 4.14 -1.84 -11.89
N ALA A 188 4.48 -1.31 -13.07
CA ALA A 188 4.36 -2.01 -14.35
C ALA A 188 5.59 -2.88 -14.72
N MET A 189 6.03 -3.75 -13.81
CA MET A 189 6.93 -4.87 -14.18
C MET A 189 6.15 -6.07 -14.72
#